data_AF-A0A160T7N1-F1
#
_entry.id   AF-A0A160T7N1-F1
#
_cell.length_a   1.000
_cell.length_b   1.000
_cell.length_c   1.000
_cell.angle_alpha   90.00
_cell.angle_beta   90.00
_cell.angle_gamma   90.00
#
_symmetry.space_group_name_H-M   'P 1'
#
loop_
_entity.id
_entity.type
_entity.pdbx_description
1 polymer ?
#
loop_
_entity_poly.entity_id
_entity_poly.type
_entity_poly.pdbx_seq_one_letter_code
_entity_poly.pdbx_strand_id
1 'polypeptide(L)'
;MTDFITIDVNDADPAPSMNKTAIDIEFFDPPMCCPTGLCGPTLDQTLLDVNEMIQAFQGQGLRVARYQIGSHPKHFMSNPAVLRLVRENKVDALPITVVRGRVIKAGAYPTRDEIQVSLTEVGGQ
;
A
#
# COMPACT_ATOMS: atom_id res chain seq x y z
N MET A 1 -43.30 11.44 -43.82
CA MET A 1 -42.03 12.01 -43.33
C MET A 1 -41.60 11.17 -42.15
N THR A 2 -40.68 10.25 -42.44
CA THR A 2 -39.57 9.75 -41.59
C THR A 2 -39.14 10.82 -40.58
N ASP A 3 -38.82 10.53 -39.31
CA ASP A 3 -37.75 9.66 -38.79
C ASP A 3 -38.10 9.21 -37.35
N PHE A 4 -38.10 7.93 -36.98
CA PHE A 4 -36.96 7.14 -36.48
C PHE A 4 -35.77 7.94 -35.94
N ILE A 5 -35.73 8.18 -34.63
CA ILE A 5 -34.49 8.00 -33.85
C ILE A 5 -34.86 7.37 -32.50
N THR A 6 -34.66 6.06 -32.42
CA THR A 6 -34.41 5.33 -31.18
C THR A 6 -33.12 5.90 -30.59
N ILE A 7 -33.19 6.54 -29.43
CA ILE A 7 -32.00 6.75 -28.61
C ILE A 7 -31.97 5.59 -27.61
N ASP A 8 -31.46 4.46 -28.10
CA ASP A 8 -30.70 3.56 -27.25
C ASP A 8 -29.36 4.26 -26.96
N VAL A 9 -29.31 4.97 -25.84
CA VAL A 9 -28.05 5.05 -25.10
C VAL A 9 -28.29 4.34 -23.78
N ASN A 10 -27.75 3.14 -23.78
CA ASN A 10 -27.48 2.33 -22.63
C ASN A 10 -26.58 3.17 -21.70
N ASP A 11 -27.18 4.07 -20.92
CA ASP A 11 -26.56 4.67 -19.74
C ASP A 11 -26.51 3.58 -18.66
N ALA A 12 -25.76 2.53 -18.95
CA ALA A 12 -25.06 1.79 -17.94
C ALA A 12 -24.05 2.77 -17.34
N ASP A 13 -24.52 3.59 -16.42
CA ASP A 13 -23.68 4.19 -15.40
C ASP A 13 -23.25 3.00 -14.53
N PRO A 14 -22.01 2.47 -14.62
CA PRO A 14 -21.56 1.57 -13.58
C PRO A 14 -21.46 2.43 -12.33
N ALA A 15 -22.44 2.27 -11.44
CA ALA A 15 -22.36 2.76 -10.08
C ALA A 15 -20.91 2.62 -9.60
N PRO A 16 -20.27 3.66 -9.04
CA PRO A 16 -18.89 3.58 -8.59
C PRO A 16 -18.79 2.44 -7.60
N SER A 17 -18.26 1.32 -8.07
CA SER A 17 -18.22 0.11 -7.28
C SER A 17 -17.30 0.38 -6.09
N MET A 18 -17.91 0.33 -4.91
CA MET A 18 -17.27 0.29 -3.62
C MET A 18 -16.24 -0.85 -3.61
N ASN A 19 -14.99 -0.58 -3.99
CA ASN A 19 -13.86 -1.35 -3.49
C ASN A 19 -13.05 -0.43 -2.58
N LYS A 20 -13.07 -0.75 -1.30
CA LYS A 20 -12.22 -0.14 -0.32
C LYS A 20 -10.88 -0.86 -0.43
N THR A 21 -9.99 -0.26 -1.23
CA THR A 21 -8.54 -0.50 -1.35
C THR A 21 -8.12 -1.21 -2.65
N ALA A 22 -7.74 -0.40 -3.63
CA ALA A 22 -7.08 -0.81 -4.87
C ALA A 22 -5.56 -1.01 -4.70
N ILE A 23 -5.06 -1.26 -3.50
CA ILE A 23 -3.63 -1.49 -3.24
C ILE A 23 -3.50 -2.81 -2.47
N ASP A 24 -2.59 -3.67 -2.90
CA ASP A 24 -2.42 -5.01 -2.34
C ASP A 24 -1.44 -5.00 -1.15
N ILE A 25 -0.37 -4.19 -1.25
CA ILE A 25 0.64 -4.02 -0.19
C ILE A 25 0.98 -2.52 -0.05
N GLU A 26 0.95 -2.00 1.17
CA GLU A 26 1.34 -0.63 1.51
C GLU A 26 2.46 -0.65 2.56
N PHE A 27 3.53 0.10 2.30
CA PHE A 27 4.63 0.35 3.24
C PHE A 27 4.55 1.79 3.74
N PHE A 28 4.54 1.97 5.06
CA PHE A 28 4.49 3.25 5.74
C PHE A 28 5.81 3.45 6.49
N ASP A 29 6.71 4.22 5.90
CA ASP A 29 8.09 4.33 6.35
C ASP A 29 8.32 5.46 7.35
N PRO A 30 9.42 5.35 8.13
CA PRO A 30 9.96 6.48 8.86
C PRO A 30 10.33 7.65 7.93
N PRO A 31 10.54 8.85 8.50
CA PRO A 31 11.16 9.93 7.74
C PRO A 31 12.56 9.50 7.28
N MET A 32 12.81 9.55 5.97
CA MET A 32 14.12 9.28 5.37
C MET A 32 14.51 10.43 4.45
N CYS A 33 15.81 10.59 4.17
CA CYS A 33 16.34 11.64 3.29
C CYS A 33 15.96 11.45 1.81
N CYS A 34 15.64 10.21 1.39
CA CYS A 34 15.14 9.90 0.05
C CYS A 34 14.07 8.77 0.11
N PRO A 35 13.29 8.53 -0.96
CA PRO A 35 12.19 7.57 -0.94
C PRO A 35 12.58 6.12 -0.60
N THR A 36 13.78 5.69 -1.00
CA THR A 36 14.28 4.32 -0.72
C THR A 36 15.17 4.24 0.51
N GLY A 37 15.62 5.39 1.02
CA GLY A 37 16.65 5.51 2.07
C GLY A 37 18.06 5.09 1.64
N LEU A 38 18.33 4.88 0.35
CA LEU A 38 19.62 4.40 -0.17
C LEU A 38 20.60 5.51 -0.61
N CYS A 39 20.35 6.78 -0.28
CA CYS A 39 21.19 7.92 -0.72
C CYS A 39 22.41 8.21 0.19
N GLY A 40 22.65 7.40 1.22
CA GLY A 40 23.77 7.58 2.15
C GLY A 40 25.10 7.07 1.60
N PRO A 41 26.24 7.43 2.25
CA PRO A 41 27.56 6.93 1.87
C PRO A 41 27.74 5.43 2.14
N THR A 42 26.86 4.82 2.94
CA THR A 42 26.84 3.40 3.26
C THR A 42 25.46 2.85 2.92
N LEU A 43 25.44 1.70 2.23
CA LEU A 43 24.21 1.03 1.84
C LEU A 43 23.64 0.26 3.03
N ASP A 44 22.37 0.52 3.36
CA ASP A 44 21.64 -0.29 4.33
C ASP A 44 21.09 -1.53 3.63
N GLN A 45 21.57 -2.70 4.04
CA GLN A 45 21.18 -3.98 3.44
C GLN A 45 19.67 -4.25 3.59
N THR A 46 19.06 -3.85 4.71
CA THR A 46 17.62 -4.05 4.94
C THR A 46 16.82 -3.22 3.94
N LEU A 47 17.22 -1.97 3.68
CA LEU A 47 16.54 -1.12 2.71
C LEU A 47 16.73 -1.59 1.26
N LEU A 48 17.88 -2.18 0.95
CA LEU A 48 18.13 -2.83 -0.34
C LEU A 48 17.18 -4.02 -0.51
N ASP A 49 17.16 -4.94 0.45
CA ASP A 49 16.34 -6.15 0.42
C ASP A 49 14.85 -5.79 0.29
N VAL A 50 14.38 -4.76 1.01
CA VAL A 50 13.01 -4.25 0.92
C VAL A 50 12.73 -3.67 -0.47
N ASN A 51 13.67 -2.93 -1.06
CA ASN A 51 13.51 -2.38 -2.39
C ASN A 51 13.42 -3.49 -3.46
N GLU A 52 14.26 -4.52 -3.38
CA GLU A 52 14.21 -5.69 -4.25
C GLU A 52 12.90 -6.46 -4.06
N MET A 53 12.45 -6.65 -2.82
CA MET A 53 11.18 -7.29 -2.49
C MET A 53 9.98 -6.54 -3.09
N ILE A 54 9.94 -5.21 -2.97
CA ILE A 54 8.89 -4.36 -3.58
C ILE A 54 8.87 -4.55 -5.09
N GLN A 55 10.03 -4.47 -5.75
CA GLN A 55 10.14 -4.67 -7.20
C GLN A 55 9.67 -6.07 -7.63
N ALA A 56 10.02 -7.10 -6.86
CA ALA A 56 9.60 -8.48 -7.13
C ALA A 56 8.07 -8.64 -7.04
N PHE A 57 7.41 -8.03 -6.06
CA PHE A 57 5.95 -8.06 -5.95
C PHE A 57 5.26 -7.25 -7.06
N GLN A 58 5.79 -6.07 -7.41
CA GLN A 58 5.30 -5.29 -8.55
C GLN A 58 5.45 -6.07 -9.87
N GLY A 59 6.57 -6.79 -10.05
CA GLY A 59 6.80 -7.67 -11.20
C GLY A 59 5.83 -8.86 -11.28
N GLN A 60 5.20 -9.25 -10.17
CA GLN A 60 4.13 -10.24 -10.13
C GLN A 60 2.74 -9.64 -10.41
N GLY A 61 2.66 -8.34 -10.72
CA GLY A 61 1.41 -7.63 -10.97
C GLY A 61 0.68 -7.15 -9.72
N LEU A 62 1.29 -7.25 -8.54
CA LEU A 62 0.71 -6.72 -7.31
C LEU A 62 0.85 -5.19 -7.25
N ARG A 63 -0.19 -4.52 -6.76
CA ARG A 63 -0.17 -3.08 -6.54
C ARG A 63 0.50 -2.81 -5.20
N VAL A 64 1.75 -2.34 -5.26
CA VAL A 64 2.54 -2.02 -4.08
C VAL A 64 2.77 -0.52 -3.99
N ALA A 65 2.41 0.08 -2.86
CA ALA A 65 2.63 1.49 -2.57
C ALA A 65 3.57 1.67 -1.37
N ARG A 66 4.32 2.77 -1.39
CA ARG A 66 5.26 3.15 -0.34
C ARG A 66 5.07 4.63 -0.01
N TYR A 67 4.88 4.93 1.27
CA TYR A 67 4.59 6.26 1.79
C TYR A 67 5.53 6.58 2.93
N GLN A 68 6.03 7.81 3.00
CA GLN A 68 6.85 8.27 4.13
C GLN A 68 6.06 9.30 4.93
N ILE A 69 6.15 9.25 6.27
CA ILE A 69 5.34 10.11 7.14
C ILE A 69 5.56 11.61 6.89
N GLY A 70 6.78 12.01 6.53
CA GLY A 70 7.13 13.41 6.25
C GLY A 70 6.58 13.94 4.92
N SER A 71 6.51 13.11 3.89
CA SER A 71 6.10 13.52 2.53
C SER A 71 4.66 13.14 2.19
N HIS A 72 4.09 12.13 2.85
CA HIS A 72 2.77 11.58 2.57
C HIS A 72 1.87 11.51 3.83
N PRO A 73 1.78 12.54 4.68
CA PRO A 73 1.07 12.47 5.97
C PRO A 73 -0.41 12.11 5.83
N LYS A 74 -1.06 12.48 4.71
CA LYS A 74 -2.47 12.16 4.45
C LYS A 74 -2.73 10.64 4.39
N HIS A 75 -1.80 9.85 3.86
CA HIS A 75 -1.94 8.39 3.78
C HIS A 75 -1.91 7.73 5.17
N PHE A 76 -1.10 8.26 6.09
CA PHE A 76 -1.06 7.80 7.47
C PHE A 76 -2.36 8.10 8.20
N MET A 77 -3.00 9.24 7.90
CA MET A 77 -4.27 9.64 8.49
C MET A 77 -5.47 8.87 7.93
N SER A 78 -5.40 8.39 6.68
CA SER A 78 -6.50 7.70 6.01
C SER A 78 -6.65 6.24 6.43
N ASN A 79 -5.64 5.62 7.03
CA ASN A 79 -5.70 4.27 7.56
C ASN A 79 -5.79 4.31 9.11
N PRO A 80 -6.96 4.03 9.72
CA PRO A 80 -7.15 4.16 11.16
C PRO A 80 -6.22 3.26 12.00
N ALA A 81 -5.84 2.09 11.49
CA ALA A 81 -4.94 1.18 12.20
C ALA A 81 -3.51 1.71 12.22
N VAL A 82 -3.03 2.21 11.07
CA VAL A 82 -1.72 2.89 10.95
C VAL A 82 -1.69 4.13 11.83
N LEU A 83 -2.73 4.97 11.77
CA LEU A 83 -2.82 6.19 12.57
C LEU A 83 -2.79 5.91 14.07
N ARG A 84 -3.49 4.86 14.52
CA ARG A 84 -3.47 4.44 15.93
C ARG A 84 -2.06 4.05 16.38
N LEU A 85 -1.39 3.19 15.62
CA LEU A 85 -0.02 2.75 15.94
C LEU A 85 0.95 3.93 16.02
N VAL A 86 0.88 4.87 15.08
CA VAL A 86 1.73 6.06 15.08
C VAL A 86 1.40 7.00 16.25
N ARG A 87 0.14 7.10 16.69
CA ARG A 87 -0.19 7.92 17.88
C ARG A 87 0.33 7.30 19.17
N GLU A 88 0.22 5.98 19.29
CA GLU A 88 0.61 5.23 20.49
C GLU A 88 2.13 5.12 20.61
N ASN A 89 2.81 4.74 19.52
CA ASN A 89 4.23 4.41 19.54
C ASN A 89 5.11 5.43 18.77
N LYS A 90 4.52 6.51 18.25
CA LYS A 90 5.23 7.57 17.51
C LYS A 90 6.06 6.99 16.35
N VAL A 91 7.31 7.41 16.24
CA VAL A 91 8.25 6.97 15.20
C VAL A 91 8.66 5.51 15.37
N ASP A 92 8.57 4.95 16.59
CA ASP A 92 8.93 3.55 16.88
C ASP A 92 7.90 2.56 16.29
N ALA A 93 6.72 3.06 15.90
CA ALA A 93 5.76 2.28 15.14
C ALA A 93 6.26 1.96 13.72
N LEU A 94 7.19 2.77 13.18
CA LEU A 94 7.59 2.74 11.79
C LEU A 94 8.82 1.84 11.60
N PRO A 95 8.95 1.16 10.44
CA PRO A 95 7.98 1.09 9.36
C PRO A 95 6.74 0.25 9.74
N ILE A 96 5.60 0.52 9.10
CA ILE A 96 4.37 -0.29 9.20
C ILE A 96 4.08 -0.88 7.82
N THR A 97 3.77 -2.18 7.77
CA THR A 97 3.31 -2.83 6.53
C THR A 97 1.87 -3.27 6.64
N VAL A 98 1.10 -2.91 5.61
CA VAL A 98 -0.31 -3.25 5.46
C VAL A 98 -0.47 -4.12 4.22
N VAL A 99 -1.19 -5.23 4.33
CA VAL A 99 -1.56 -6.10 3.22
C VAL A 99 -3.08 -6.15 3.15
N ARG A 100 -3.64 -5.75 2.00
CA ARG A 100 -5.09 -5.66 1.75
C ARG A 100 -5.85 -4.99 2.91
N GLY A 101 -5.34 -3.85 3.37
CA GLY A 101 -5.93 -3.05 4.44
C GLY A 101 -5.68 -3.55 5.88
N ARG A 102 -5.04 -4.71 6.07
CA ARG A 102 -4.67 -5.24 7.40
C ARG A 102 -3.19 -4.97 7.71
N VAL A 103 -2.90 -4.40 8.87
CA VAL A 103 -1.52 -4.29 9.37
C VAL A 103 -0.98 -5.68 9.70
N ILE A 104 0.20 -6.02 9.16
CA ILE A 104 0.87 -7.32 9.40
C ILE A 104 2.16 -7.17 10.20
N LYS A 105 2.79 -5.99 10.17
CA LYS A 105 4.07 -5.71 10.82
C LYS A 105 4.17 -4.23 11.17
N ALA A 106 4.78 -3.91 12.31
CA ALA A 106 5.08 -2.55 12.75
C ALA A 106 6.44 -2.55 13.49
N GLY A 107 7.17 -1.44 13.42
CA GLY A 107 8.49 -1.25 14.03
C GLY A 107 9.65 -1.96 13.32
N ALA A 108 9.35 -2.75 12.27
CA ALA A 108 10.34 -3.43 11.45
C ALA A 108 9.74 -3.76 10.08
N TYR A 109 10.58 -3.85 9.05
CA TYR A 109 10.13 -4.36 7.76
C TYR A 109 9.79 -5.86 7.86
N PRO A 110 8.74 -6.33 7.15
CA PRO A 110 8.40 -7.73 7.11
C PRO A 110 9.37 -8.51 6.22
N THR A 111 9.42 -9.81 6.40
CA THR A 111 10.02 -10.70 5.41
C THR A 111 9.08 -10.88 4.22
N ARG A 112 9.64 -11.35 3.09
CA ARG A 112 8.84 -11.72 1.91
C ARG A 112 7.79 -12.77 2.24
N ASP A 113 8.14 -13.75 3.08
CA ASP A 113 7.26 -14.84 3.46
C ASP A 113 6.10 -14.35 4.33
N GLU A 114 6.33 -13.40 5.24
CA GLU A 114 5.27 -12.78 6.06
C GLU A 114 4.22 -12.09 5.16
N ILE A 115 4.66 -11.39 4.12
CA ILE A 115 3.75 -10.79 3.12
C ILE A 115 3.02 -11.88 2.33
N GLN A 116 3.73 -12.91 1.87
CA GLN A 116 3.15 -13.97 1.05
C GLN A 116 2.04 -14.73 1.80
N VAL A 117 2.28 -15.09 3.06
CA VAL A 117 1.27 -15.69 3.94
C VAL A 117 0.08 -14.75 4.11
N SER A 118 0.33 -13.47 4.34
CA SER A 118 -0.74 -12.48 4.51
C SER A 118 -1.59 -12.28 3.24
N LEU A 119 -0.99 -12.46 2.06
CA LEU A 119 -1.70 -12.38 0.76
C LEU A 119 -2.60 -13.60 0.51
N THR A 120 -2.25 -14.79 1.03
CA THR A 120 -3.05 -16.01 0.85
C THR A 120 -4.18 -16.12 1.87
N GLU A 121 -4.00 -15.63 3.10
CA GLU A 121 -5.01 -15.64 4.16
C GLU A 121 -6.29 -14.86 3.82
N VAL A 122 -6.20 -13.86 2.93
CA VAL A 122 -7.34 -12.98 2.58
C VAL A 122 -8.12 -13.53 1.36
N GLY A 123 -7.77 -14.71 0.85
CA GLY A 123 -8.45 -15.36 -0.29
C GLY A 123 -9.55 -16.36 0.07
N GLY A 124 -9.97 -16.43 1.34
CA GLY A 124 -10.83 -17.50 1.87
C GLY A 124 -12.05 -17.01 2.65
N GLN A 125 -12.90 -16.16 2.04
CA GLN A 125 -14.29 -15.93 2.46
C GLN A 125 -15.17 -15.58 1.28
#